data_AF-A0A418NJ54-F1
#
_entry.id   AF-A0A418NJ54-F1
#
_cell.length_a   1.000
_cell.length_b   1.000
_cell.length_c   1.000
_cell.angle_alpha   90.00
_cell.angle_beta   90.00
_cell.angle_gamma   90.00
#
_symmetry.space_group_name_H-M   'P 1'
#
loop_
_entity.id
_entity.type
_entity.pdbx_description
1 polymer ?
#
loop_
_entity_poly.entity_id
_entity_poly.type
_entity_poly.pdbx_seq_one_letter_code
_entity_poly.pdbx_strand_id
1 'polypeptide(L)' 'MQKAVQTLFKIMPFLFGIGFIAPLIAQTMIYWGWEPPLGLSPIGFGLLIGGPWGLYATLRGRWV' A
#
# COMPACT_ATOMS: atom_id res chain seq x y z
N MET A 1 10.74 12.99 -22.08
CA MET A 1 10.28 13.22 -20.69
C MET A 1 8.80 12.89 -20.47
N GLN A 2 7.86 13.21 -21.38
CA GLN A 2 6.43 12.95 -21.18
C GLN A 2 6.05 11.49 -20.88
N LYS A 3 6.61 10.51 -21.61
CA LYS A 3 6.26 9.09 -21.43
C LYS A 3 6.63 8.53 -20.05
N ALA A 4 7.79 8.89 -19.52
CA ALA A 4 8.25 8.41 -18.22
C ALA A 4 7.36 8.93 -17.07
N VAL A 5 7.00 10.21 -17.12
CA VAL A 5 6.11 10.85 -16.15
C VAL A 5 4.70 10.24 -16.21
N GLN A 6 4.18 9.99 -17.42
CA GLN A 6 2.88 9.31 -17.59
C GLN A 6 2.89 7.88 -17.04
N THR A 7 3.95 7.11 -17.25
CA THR A 7 4.09 5.77 -16.69
C THR A 7 4.17 5.82 -15.16
N LEU A 8 4.89 6.79 -14.61
CA LEU A 8 4.97 6.99 -13.16
C LEU A 8 3.57 7.22 -12.58
N PHE A 9 2.76 8.11 -13.16
CA PHE A 9 1.40 8.36 -12.69
C PHE A 9 0.49 7.13 -12.79
N LYS A 10 0.71 6.24 -13.76
CA LYS A 10 -0.05 4.98 -13.86
C LYS A 10 0.28 4.01 -12.73
N ILE A 11 1.54 3.93 -12.31
CA ILE A 11 2.00 2.98 -11.27
C ILE A 11 1.97 3.61 -9.87
N MET A 12 1.82 4.93 -9.78
CA MET A 12 1.78 5.70 -8.54
C MET A 12 0.81 5.13 -7.50
N PRO A 13 -0.41 4.65 -7.84
CA PRO A 13 -1.31 4.07 -6.83
C PRO A 13 -0.73 2.81 -6.17
N PHE A 14 -0.03 1.97 -6.93
CA PHE A 14 0.65 0.80 -6.39
C PHE A 14 1.82 1.18 -5.48
N LEU A 15 2.67 2.12 -5.94
CA LEU A 15 3.78 2.62 -5.13
C LEU A 15 3.30 3.30 -3.85
N PHE A 16 2.16 3.98 -3.89
CA PHE A 16 1.54 4.59 -2.71
C PHE A 16 0.94 3.54 -1.77
N GLY A 17 0.30 2.50 -2.31
CA GLY A 17 -0.22 1.38 -1.53
C GLY A 17 0.88 0.68 -0.71
N ILE A 18 2.04 0.43 -1.33
CA ILE A 18 3.18 -0.22 -0.67
C ILE A 18 4.01 0.76 0.16
N GLY A 19 4.31 1.94 -0.37
CA GLY A 19 5.24 2.89 0.24
C GLY A 19 4.61 3.78 1.31
N PHE A 20 3.28 3.93 1.32
CA PHE A 20 2.58 4.79 2.28
C PHE A 20 1.52 4.03 3.08
N ILE A 21 0.59 3.34 2.42
CA ILE A 21 -0.52 2.66 3.13
C ILE A 21 0.00 1.51 4.01
N ALA A 22 0.91 0.68 3.50
CA ALA A 22 1.45 -0.42 4.31
C ALA A 22 2.19 0.06 5.58
N PRO A 23 3.12 1.04 5.52
CA PRO A 23 3.70 1.64 6.71
C PRO A 23 2.69 2.32 7.63
N LEU A 24 1.69 3.01 7.08
CA LEU A 24 0.65 3.66 7.88
C LEU A 24 -0.15 2.64 8.70
N ILE A 25 -0.54 1.52 8.08
CA ILE A 25 -1.22 0.42 8.77
C ILE A 25 -0.31 -0.13 9.87
N ALA A 26 0.96 -0.44 9.56
CA ALA A 26 1.91 -0.97 10.52
C ALA A 26 2.10 -0.03 11.72
N GLN A 27 2.27 1.28 11.47
CA GLN A 27 2.42 2.29 12.52
C GLN A 27 1.15 2.42 13.36
N THR A 28 -0.03 2.39 12.74
CA THR A 28 -1.32 2.46 13.43
C THR A 28 -1.52 1.24 14.34
N MET A 29 -1.16 0.05 13.86
CA MET A 29 -1.21 -1.18 14.65
C MET A 29 -0.27 -1.10 15.86
N ILE A 30 0.97 -0.66 15.66
CA ILE A 30 1.94 -0.48 16.75
C ILE A 30 1.41 0.54 17.78
N TYR A 31 0.86 1.66 17.30
CA TYR A 31 0.33 2.71 18.16
C TYR A 31 -0.87 2.25 19.01
N TRP A 32 -1.74 1.39 18.46
CA TRP A 32 -2.88 0.82 19.18
C TRP A 32 -2.57 -0.49 19.90
N GLY A 33 -1.32 -0.98 19.86
CA GLY A 33 -0.93 -2.26 20.45
C GLY A 33 -1.63 -3.46 19.80
N TRP A 34 -2.04 -3.34 18.54
CA TRP A 34 -2.67 -4.43 17.80
C TRP A 34 -1.62 -5.35 17.23
N GLU A 35 -1.69 -6.62 17.63
CA GLU A 35 -0.84 -7.65 17.08
C GLU A 35 -1.40 -8.13 15.73
N PRO A 36 -0.55 -8.24 14.70
CA PRO A 36 -0.97 -8.82 13.43
C PRO A 36 -1.39 -10.27 13.59
N PRO A 37 -2.47 -10.72 12.94
CA PRO A 37 -2.84 -12.12 12.93
C PRO A 37 -1.76 -12.96 12.25
N LEU A 38 -1.73 -14.26 12.57
CA LEU A 38 -0.84 -15.26 11.95
C LEU A 38 0.67 -15.08 12.26
N GLY A 39 1.02 -14.34 13.32
CA GLY A 39 2.43 -14.11 13.69
C GLY A 39 3.22 -13.28 12.68
N LEU A 40 2.51 -12.52 11.83
CA LEU A 40 3.12 -11.64 10.85
C LEU A 40 3.75 -10.42 11.54
N SER A 41 4.75 -9.82 10.88
CA SER A 41 5.21 -8.48 11.29
C SER A 41 4.16 -7.43 10.90
N PRO A 42 4.04 -6.30 11.63
CA PRO A 42 3.10 -5.23 11.30
C PRO A 42 3.25 -4.71 9.87
N ILE A 43 4.48 -4.63 9.37
CA ILE A 43 4.78 -4.25 7.99
C ILE A 43 4.30 -5.31 7.00
N GLY A 44 4.53 -6.59 7.29
CA GLY A 44 4.03 -7.68 6.45
C GLY A 44 2.51 -7.66 6.32
N PHE A 45 1.80 -7.43 7.42
CA PHE A 45 0.35 -7.27 7.41
C PHE A 45 -0.09 -6.01 6.64
N GLY A 46 0.58 -4.89 6.86
CA GLY A 46 0.36 -3.67 6.08
C GLY A 46 0.54 -3.88 4.57
N LEU A 47 1.55 -4.64 4.15
CA LEU A 47 1.81 -4.97 2.74
C LEU A 47 0.73 -5.87 2.14
N LEU A 48 0.18 -6.82 2.93
CA LEU A 48 -0.93 -7.67 2.50
C LEU A 48 -2.21 -6.90 2.23
N ILE A 49 -2.39 -5.73 2.85
CA ILE A 49 -3.54 -4.85 2.59
C ILE A 49 -3.19 -3.80 1.54
N GLY A 50 -2.13 -3.03 1.76
CA GLY A 50 -1.72 -1.91 0.91
C GLY A 50 -1.26 -2.32 -0.49
N GLY A 51 -0.63 -3.50 -0.63
CA GLY A 51 -0.20 -4.04 -1.92
C GLY A 51 -1.38 -4.35 -2.85
N PRO A 52 -2.32 -5.25 -2.45
CA PRO A 52 -3.51 -5.54 -3.24
C PRO A 52 -4.39 -4.30 -3.48
N TRP A 53 -4.54 -3.42 -2.48
CA TRP A 53 -5.33 -2.20 -2.64
C TRP A 53 -4.70 -1.24 -3.66
N GLY A 54 -3.39 -1.01 -3.59
CA GLY A 54 -2.65 -0.20 -4.56
C GLY A 54 -2.64 -0.82 -5.96
N LEU A 55 -2.59 -2.14 -6.06
CA LEU A 55 -2.68 -2.86 -7.33
C LEU A 55 -4.08 -2.72 -7.93
N TYR A 56 -5.12 -2.91 -7.13
CA TYR A 56 -6.51 -2.68 -7.54
C TYR A 56 -6.71 -1.25 -8.04
N ALA A 57 -6.19 -0.25 -7.31
CA ALA A 57 -6.27 1.14 -7.70
C ALA A 57 -5.53 1.45 -9.01
N THR A 58 -4.39 0.79 -9.23
CA THR A 58 -3.61 0.89 -10.46
C THR A 58 -4.36 0.30 -11.66
N LEU A 59 -5.01 -0.86 -11.49
CA LEU A 59 -5.77 -1.54 -12.55
C LEU A 59 -7.07 -0.80 -12.89
N ARG A 60 -7.76 -0.26 -11.88
CA ARG A 60 -9.07 0.39 -12.04
C ARG A 60 -8.97 1.88 -12.34
N GLY A 61 -7.81 2.50 -12.11
CA GLY A 61 -7.60 3.94 -12.23
C GLY A 61 -8.34 4.77 -11.17
N ARG A 62 -8.84 4.13 -10.11
CA ARG A 62 -9.60 4.74 -9.01
C ARG A 62 -9.36 3.97 -7.72
N TRP A 63 -9.44 4.64 -6.58
CA TRP A 63 -9.22 4.02 -5.27
C TRP A 63 -10.46 3.36 -4.65
N VAL A 64 -11.66 3.62 -5.20
CA VAL A 64 -12.96 3.07 -4.77
C VAL A 64 -13.79 2.70 -6.00
#